data_AF-A0A8J1ZS93-F1
#
_entry.id   AF-A0A8J1ZS93-F1
#
_cell.length_a   1.000
_cell.length_b   1.000
_cell.length_c   1.000
_cell.angle_alpha   90.00
_cell.angle_beta   90.00
_cell.angle_gamma   90.00
#
_symmetry.space_group_name_H-M   'P 1'
#
loop_
_entity.id
_entity.type
_entity.pdbx_description
1 polymer ?
#
loop_
_entity_poly.entity_id
_entity_poly.type
_entity_poly.pdbx_seq_one_letter_code
_entity_poly.pdbx_strand_id
1 'polypeptide(L)'
;MTKRSGTRYFAETQQIKVAQGVSGAVIDKGSIQDLIPFTLLGVKSGLLKLGVPNLPLLRENLYNGTTRFELRTASAIKESGTHNIPFLGVTQPDYSGGGTGGSARGARGPGKVR
;
A
#
# COMPACT_ATOMS: atom_id res chain seq x y z
N MET A 1 -22.50 -2.62 14.67
CA MET A 1 -23.93 -2.60 15.07
C MET A 1 -24.42 -1.14 15.03
N THR A 2 -25.13 -0.74 13.97
CA THR A 2 -25.61 0.65 13.83
C THR A 2 -27.13 0.67 13.82
N LYS A 3 -27.73 1.03 14.96
CA LYS A 3 -29.17 1.24 15.12
C LYS A 3 -29.51 2.59 14.49
N ARG A 4 -30.13 2.58 13.30
CA ARG A 4 -30.21 3.73 12.37
C ARG A 4 -31.53 4.52 12.40
N SER A 5 -32.34 4.38 13.44
CA SER A 5 -33.68 4.99 13.46
C SER A 5 -33.80 6.34 14.18
N GLY A 6 -32.82 6.74 15.00
CA GLY A 6 -32.92 7.99 15.79
C GLY A 6 -32.08 9.18 15.31
N THR A 7 -31.07 8.96 14.47
CA THR A 7 -30.03 9.98 14.19
C THR A 7 -30.37 10.93 13.05
N ARG A 8 -31.46 10.70 12.31
CA ARG A 8 -31.83 11.53 11.14
C ARG A 8 -32.56 12.82 11.52
N TYR A 9 -33.28 12.84 12.64
CA TYR A 9 -34.19 13.93 13.00
C TYR A 9 -33.66 14.87 14.10
N PHE A 10 -32.55 14.52 14.78
CA PHE A 10 -31.91 15.35 15.81
C PHE A 10 -30.51 15.85 15.40
N ALA A 11 -30.30 16.07 14.10
CA ALA A 11 -28.99 16.45 13.55
C ALA A 11 -28.75 17.96 13.47
N GLU A 12 -29.75 18.81 13.75
CA GLU A 12 -29.63 20.27 13.58
C GLU A 12 -28.58 20.92 14.51
N THR A 13 -28.24 20.28 15.64
CA THR A 13 -27.26 20.79 16.61
C THR A 13 -25.99 19.94 16.70
N GLN A 14 -25.83 18.88 15.88
CA GLN A 14 -24.67 18.00 15.97
C GLN A 14 -23.60 18.38 14.96
N GLN A 15 -22.36 18.55 15.44
CA GLN A 15 -21.19 18.73 14.58
C GLN A 15 -21.10 17.57 13.57
N ILE A 16 -21.16 17.91 12.29
CA ILE A 16 -21.11 16.96 11.18
C ILE A 16 -19.75 16.26 11.20
N LYS A 17 -19.74 14.96 11.55
CA LYS A 17 -18.52 14.15 11.48
C LYS A 17 -18.27 13.73 10.04
N VAL A 18 -17.35 14.41 9.38
CA VAL A 18 -16.84 14.01 8.05
C VAL A 18 -15.77 12.94 8.25
N ALA A 19 -16.01 11.74 7.74
CA ALA A 19 -14.99 10.70 7.75
C ALA A 19 -13.85 11.07 6.77
N GLN A 20 -12.61 11.04 7.25
CA GLN A 20 -11.38 11.33 6.49
C GLN A 20 -10.60 10.06 6.11
N GLY A 21 -11.14 8.88 6.44
CA GLY A 21 -10.47 7.60 6.28
C GLY A 21 -11.41 6.54 5.75
N VAL A 22 -10.81 5.48 5.22
CA VAL A 22 -11.50 4.28 4.73
C VAL A 22 -11.19 3.09 5.63
N SER A 23 -12.16 2.19 5.80
CA SER A 23 -11.93 0.90 6.43
C SER A 23 -11.62 -0.13 5.34
N GLY A 24 -10.53 -0.89 5.51
CA GLY A 24 -10.11 -1.94 4.60
C GLY A 24 -9.39 -3.05 5.37
N ALA A 25 -9.38 -4.26 4.80
CA ALA A 25 -8.63 -5.39 5.34
C ALA A 25 -7.31 -5.55 4.57
N VAL A 26 -6.24 -5.88 5.27
CA VAL A 26 -4.90 -6.14 4.71
C VAL A 26 -4.50 -7.56 5.08
N ILE A 27 -3.84 -8.25 4.15
CA ILE A 27 -3.32 -9.61 4.36
C ILE A 27 -2.24 -9.59 5.45
N ASP A 28 -2.21 -10.62 6.29
CA ASP A 28 -1.17 -10.78 7.31
C ASP A 28 0.22 -10.95 6.66
N LYS A 29 1.21 -10.27 7.24
CA LYS A 29 2.60 -10.25 6.77
C LYS A 29 3.52 -11.17 7.59
N GLY A 30 3.01 -11.78 8.65
CA GLY A 30 3.77 -12.68 9.53
C GLY A 30 4.37 -11.97 10.75
N SER A 31 5.34 -12.63 11.39
CA SER A 31 5.91 -12.17 12.67
C SER A 31 6.73 -10.88 12.53
N ILE A 32 6.58 -10.01 13.52
CA ILE A 32 7.38 -8.77 13.65
C ILE A 32 8.87 -9.09 13.79
N GLN A 33 9.20 -10.22 14.43
CA GLN A 33 10.58 -10.64 14.64
C GLN A 33 11.30 -10.95 13.32
N ASP A 34 10.57 -11.29 12.26
CA ASP A 34 11.12 -11.52 10.93
C ASP A 34 11.08 -10.25 10.07
N LEU A 35 10.01 -9.47 10.22
CA LEU A 35 9.80 -8.23 9.44
C LEU A 35 10.84 -7.14 9.76
N ILE A 36 11.16 -6.96 11.05
CA ILE A 36 12.13 -5.94 11.49
C ILE A 36 13.53 -6.20 10.91
N PRO A 37 14.16 -7.38 11.08
CA PRO A 37 15.49 -7.63 10.53
C PRO A 37 15.49 -7.58 9.00
N PHE A 38 14.42 -8.02 8.34
CA PHE A 38 14.28 -7.91 6.89
C PHE A 38 14.32 -6.44 6.43
N THR A 39 13.54 -5.58 7.09
CA THR A 39 13.50 -4.13 6.77
C THR A 39 14.85 -3.48 7.07
N LEU A 40 15.49 -3.84 8.17
CA LEU A 40 16.82 -3.35 8.54
C LEU A 40 17.88 -3.73 7.49
N LEU A 41 17.85 -4.96 6.98
CA LEU A 41 18.74 -5.42 5.91
C LEU A 41 18.52 -4.60 4.63
N GLY A 42 17.27 -4.33 4.27
CA GLY A 42 16.92 -3.46 3.14
C GLY A 42 17.51 -2.06 3.27
N VAL A 43 17.37 -1.44 4.45
CA VAL A 43 17.95 -0.12 4.74
C VAL A 43 19.48 -0.14 4.65
N LYS A 44 20.14 -1.16 5.24
CA LYS A 44 21.60 -1.31 5.16
C LYS A 44 22.09 -1.50 3.72
N SER A 45 21.39 -2.32 2.93
CA SER A 45 21.70 -2.49 1.51
C SER A 45 21.54 -1.18 0.74
N GLY A 46 20.52 -0.39 1.05
CA GLY A 46 20.33 0.95 0.50
C GLY A 46 21.50 1.89 0.81
N LEU A 47 21.95 1.91 2.07
CA LEU A 47 23.11 2.72 2.50
C LEU A 47 24.40 2.30 1.77
N LEU A 48 24.62 0.99 1.58
CA LEU A 48 25.75 0.49 0.80
C LEU A 48 25.68 0.94 -0.67
N LYS A 49 24.51 0.87 -1.30
CA LYS A 49 24.32 1.35 -2.69
C LYS A 49 24.57 2.85 -2.82
N LEU A 50 24.30 3.63 -1.77
CA LEU A 50 24.61 5.06 -1.69
C LEU A 50 26.08 5.34 -1.35
N GLY A 51 26.85 4.32 -0.93
CA GLY A 51 28.25 4.47 -0.53
C GLY A 51 28.45 5.13 0.84
N VAL A 52 27.43 5.13 1.71
CA VAL A 52 27.49 5.80 3.03
C VAL A 52 27.41 4.76 4.16
N PRO A 53 28.33 4.77 5.14
CA PRO A 53 28.38 3.75 6.19
C PRO A 53 27.35 3.95 7.31
N ASN A 54 26.85 5.17 7.54
CA ASN A 54 25.95 5.47 8.65
C ASN A 54 24.95 6.61 8.34
N LEU A 55 23.88 6.68 9.13
CA LEU A 55 22.81 7.68 8.97
C LEU A 55 23.24 9.12 9.24
N PRO A 56 24.08 9.43 10.26
CA PRO A 56 24.55 10.79 10.48
C PRO A 56 25.33 11.35 9.28
N LEU A 57 26.25 10.57 8.73
CA LEU A 57 27.03 10.97 7.55
C LEU A 57 26.14 11.13 6.31
N LEU A 58 25.10 10.32 6.16
CA LEU A 58 24.13 10.50 5.07
C LEU A 58 23.45 11.87 5.16
N ARG A 59 23.08 12.29 6.37
CA ARG A 59 22.42 13.57 6.60
C ARG A 59 23.37 14.75 6.36
N GLU A 60 24.62 14.64 6.79
CA GLU A 60 25.66 15.62 6.49
C GLU A 60 25.90 15.72 4.97
N ASN A 61 26.05 14.58 4.28
CA ASN A 61 26.24 14.52 2.83
C ASN A 61 25.05 15.11 2.04
N LEU A 62 23.84 15.02 2.59
CA LEU A 62 22.64 15.63 2.00
C LEU A 62 22.70 17.16 2.09
N TYR A 63 23.05 17.72 3.27
CA TYR A 63 23.17 19.17 3.44
C TYR A 63 24.40 19.75 2.73
N ASN A 64 25.47 18.98 2.62
CA ASN A 64 26.68 19.35 1.89
C ASN A 64 26.52 19.21 0.36
N GLY A 65 25.42 18.62 -0.12
CA GLY A 65 25.14 18.46 -1.56
C GLY A 65 25.92 17.34 -2.26
N THR A 66 26.66 16.51 -1.49
CA THR A 66 27.40 15.33 -1.98
C THR A 66 26.45 14.24 -2.46
N THR A 67 25.33 14.03 -1.75
CA THR A 67 24.28 13.09 -2.18
C THR A 67 23.40 13.75 -3.24
N ARG A 68 23.22 13.08 -4.38
CA ARG A 68 22.44 13.59 -5.52
C ARG A 68 21.17 12.78 -5.70
N PHE A 69 20.10 13.47 -6.12
CA PHE A 69 18.82 12.86 -6.46
C PHE A 69 18.45 13.21 -7.89
N GLU A 70 17.71 12.31 -8.53
CA GLU A 70 17.17 12.49 -9.87
C GLU A 70 15.64 12.42 -9.81
N LEU A 71 14.98 13.31 -10.54
CA LEU A 71 13.53 13.25 -10.71
C LEU A 71 13.19 12.18 -11.75
N ARG A 72 12.28 11.26 -11.40
CA ARG A 72 11.81 10.22 -12.33
C ARG A 72 10.43 10.54 -12.88
N THR A 73 10.24 10.24 -14.16
CA THR A 73 8.92 10.32 -14.82
C THR A 73 8.05 9.13 -14.42
N ALA A 74 6.72 9.23 -14.61
CA ALA A 74 5.79 8.14 -14.30
C ALA A 74 6.11 6.86 -15.08
N SER A 75 6.52 6.99 -16.34
CA SER A 75 6.94 5.87 -17.19
C SER A 75 8.20 5.19 -16.66
N ALA A 76 9.20 5.95 -16.21
CA ALA A 76 10.45 5.40 -15.65
C ALA A 76 10.21 4.61 -14.34
N ILE A 77 9.26 5.04 -13.51
CA ILE A 77 8.87 4.28 -12.32
C ILE A 77 8.18 2.99 -12.71
N LYS A 78 7.28 3.03 -13.70
CA LYS A 78 6.58 1.84 -14.21
C LYS A 78 7.56 0.80 -14.77
N GLU A 79 8.57 1.26 -15.49
CA GLU A 79 9.66 0.42 -16.01
C GLU A 79 10.57 -0.12 -14.89
N SER A 80 10.74 0.60 -13.79
CA SER A 80 11.57 0.09 -12.68
C SER A 80 10.97 -1.14 -11.98
N GLY A 81 9.65 -1.37 -12.12
CA GLY A 81 8.96 -2.55 -11.60
C GLY A 81 9.13 -3.78 -12.50
N THR A 82 8.61 -4.92 -12.08
CA THR A 82 8.52 -6.10 -12.95
C THR A 82 7.53 -5.82 -14.08
N HIS A 83 8.01 -5.84 -15.32
CA HIS A 83 7.20 -5.60 -16.51
C HIS A 83 7.74 -6.46 -17.67
N ASN A 84 6.90 -6.72 -18.68
CA ASN A 84 7.24 -7.52 -19.87
C ASN A 84 7.61 -9.00 -19.62
N ILE A 85 7.05 -9.64 -18.58
CA ILE A 85 7.11 -11.09 -18.38
C ILE A 85 5.70 -11.68 -18.22
N PRO A 86 5.40 -12.85 -18.82
CA PRO A 86 4.17 -13.57 -18.53
C PRO A 86 4.16 -14.01 -17.06
N PHE A 87 2.98 -14.03 -16.46
CA PHE A 87 2.76 -14.39 -15.06
C PHE A 87 3.31 -15.80 -14.75
N LEU A 88 4.53 -15.85 -14.22
CA LEU A 88 5.01 -16.97 -13.41
C LEU A 88 4.31 -16.79 -12.06
N GLY A 89 3.59 -17.79 -11.57
CA GLY A 89 2.68 -17.70 -10.41
C GLY A 89 3.31 -17.42 -9.03
N VAL A 90 4.37 -16.60 -8.99
CA VAL A 90 4.94 -15.99 -7.79
C VAL A 90 4.27 -14.63 -7.64
N THR A 91 3.17 -14.58 -6.89
CA THR A 91 2.56 -13.31 -6.49
C THR A 91 3.55 -12.58 -5.60
N GLN A 92 4.09 -11.46 -6.08
CA GLN A 92 4.72 -10.51 -5.17
C GLN A 92 3.65 -10.04 -4.18
N PRO A 93 3.99 -9.81 -2.90
CA PRO A 93 3.04 -9.20 -1.98
C PRO A 93 2.63 -7.84 -2.55
N ASP A 94 1.34 -7.71 -2.87
CA ASP A 94 0.75 -6.52 -3.47
C ASP A 94 0.82 -5.35 -2.47
N TYR A 95 1.72 -4.40 -2.70
CA TYR A 95 1.83 -3.17 -1.89
C TYR A 95 1.05 -1.99 -2.48
N SER A 96 0.50 -2.13 -3.69
CA SER A 96 -0.43 -1.17 -4.27
C SER A 96 -1.85 -1.54 -3.83
N GLY A 97 -2.48 -0.69 -3.02
CA GLY A 97 -3.85 -0.85 -2.51
C GLY A 97 -4.95 -0.72 -3.58
N GLY A 98 -4.78 -1.38 -4.73
CA GLY A 98 -5.79 -1.49 -5.77
C GLY A 98 -6.64 -2.73 -5.54
N GLY A 99 -7.65 -2.64 -4.68
CA GLY A 99 -8.69 -3.64 -4.59
C GLY A 99 -9.48 -3.70 -5.89
N THR A 100 -9.10 -4.60 -6.80
CA THR A 100 -9.93 -4.99 -7.93
C THR A 100 -11.14 -5.74 -7.39
N GLY A 101 -12.25 -5.00 -7.22
CA GLY A 101 -13.55 -5.57 -6.92
C GLY A 101 -13.92 -6.59 -7.98
N GLY A 102 -13.83 -7.87 -7.61
CA GLY A 102 -14.35 -8.97 -8.41
C GLY A 102 -15.85 -8.76 -8.62
N SER A 103 -16.24 -8.47 -9.85
CA SER A 103 -17.63 -8.50 -10.29
C SER A 103 -18.20 -9.89 -10.01
N ALA A 104 -19.06 -9.97 -9.00
CA ALA A 104 -19.80 -11.17 -8.67
C ALA A 104 -20.70 -11.53 -9.87
N ARG A 105 -20.27 -12.53 -10.65
CA ARG A 105 -21.13 -13.14 -11.67
C ARG A 105 -22.37 -13.69 -10.97
N GLY A 106 -23.51 -13.09 -11.30
CA GLY A 106 -24.81 -13.44 -10.75
C GLY A 106 -25.10 -14.93 -10.87
N ALA A 107 -25.40 -15.55 -9.73
CA ALA A 107 -26.00 -16.87 -9.66
C ALA A 107 -27.37 -16.83 -10.36
N ARG A 108 -27.47 -17.41 -11.55
CA ARG A 108 -28.77 -17.74 -12.15
C ARG A 108 -29.36 -18.90 -11.35
N GLY A 109 -30.43 -18.63 -10.61
CA GLY A 109 -31.22 -19.67 -9.95
C GLY A 109 -31.81 -20.66 -10.96
N PRO A 110 -32.15 -21.89 -10.53
CA PRO A 110 -32.66 -22.92 -11.42
C PRO A 110 -34.05 -22.54 -11.94
N GLY A 111 -34.15 -22.40 -13.27
CA GLY A 111 -35.44 -22.27 -13.95
C GLY A 111 -36.22 -23.57 -13.83
N LYS A 112 -37.41 -23.50 -13.21
CA LYS A 112 -38.42 -24.54 -13.34
C LYS A 112 -38.87 -24.62 -14.80
N VAL A 113 -38.61 -25.76 -15.43
CA VAL A 113 -39.20 -26.15 -16.71
C VAL A 113 -40.41 -27.04 -16.38
N ARG A 114 -41.59 -26.56 -16.80
CA ARG A 114 -42.90 -27.24 -16.89
C ARG A 114 -43.42 -27.95 -15.64
#